data_AF-A0A2E6D714-F1
#
_entry.id   AF-A0A2E6D714-F1
#
_cell.length_a   1.000
_cell.length_b   1.000
_cell.length_c   1.000
_cell.angle_alpha   90.00
_cell.angle_beta   90.00
_cell.angle_gamma   90.00
#
_symmetry.space_group_name_H-M   'P 1'
#
loop_
_entity.id
_entity.type
_entity.pdbx_description
1 polymer ?
#
loop_
_entity_poly.entity_id
_entity_poly.type
_entity_poly.pdbx_seq_one_letter_code
_entity_poly.pdbx_strand_id
1 'polypeptide(L)'
;MKCTPPSRSTHSSPRHGPSATQQASSFLEASLPTPLPWSRHVSDRVLYHPSVTAPVRHLPDVPFPAYAYVPGAAPHPTRDPKGHSYQTEPEDAVEVCPPDKWGSCAPYLFGVDLYNAGYLWEAHEAWESLWHVSKHDLPQAQFIQGLIQCTAATLKVRMEQPVGVEKLGTQGTERMETTALAVAPHYMGLNIPSFIGDFRKFVAGSPTSAETRPMIILED
;
A
#
# COMPACT_ATOMS: atom_id res chain seq x y z
N MET A 1 9.75 -27.14 -61.19
CA MET A 1 11.14 -26.67 -61.03
C MET A 1 11.56 -27.05 -59.60
N LYS A 2 12.17 -28.22 -59.32
CA LYS A 2 13.63 -28.52 -59.34
C LYS A 2 14.44 -27.31 -58.81
N CYS A 3 15.13 -27.34 -57.68
CA CYS A 3 16.17 -28.30 -57.26
C CYS A 3 16.38 -28.39 -55.72
N THR A 4 16.88 -29.54 -55.28
CA THR A 4 17.63 -29.86 -54.05
C THR A 4 19.04 -30.37 -54.48
N PRO A 5 19.98 -30.77 -53.61
CA PRO A 5 20.79 -30.10 -52.56
C PRO A 5 22.33 -30.17 -52.94
N PRO A 6 23.31 -30.15 -52.00
CA PRO A 6 23.69 -31.41 -51.34
C PRO A 6 24.11 -31.34 -49.86
N SER A 7 23.98 -32.50 -49.22
CA SER A 7 24.53 -32.93 -47.92
C SER A 7 25.94 -33.51 -48.04
N ARG A 8 26.72 -33.50 -46.95
CA ARG A 8 27.62 -34.59 -46.44
C ARG A 8 28.48 -34.01 -45.30
N SER A 9 28.97 -34.71 -44.29
CA SER A 9 28.68 -36.00 -43.61
C SER A 9 29.80 -36.19 -42.57
N THR A 10 29.44 -36.52 -41.33
CA THR A 10 30.07 -37.48 -40.39
C THR A 10 31.59 -37.49 -40.16
N HIS A 11 32.00 -37.44 -38.88
CA HIS A 11 33.00 -38.35 -38.31
C HIS A 11 32.73 -38.62 -36.82
N SER A 12 32.86 -39.89 -36.43
CA SER A 12 32.58 -40.44 -35.10
C SER A 12 33.84 -41.05 -34.47
N SER A 13 34.11 -40.68 -33.21
CA SER A 13 34.67 -41.49 -32.08
C SER A 13 36.11 -42.06 -32.22
N PRO A 14 36.75 -42.69 -31.18
CA PRO A 14 36.37 -42.90 -29.76
C PRO A 14 37.50 -42.71 -28.69
N ARG A 15 37.09 -42.92 -27.41
CA ARG A 15 37.84 -43.51 -26.26
C ARG A 15 38.95 -42.70 -25.54
N HIS A 16 38.77 -42.45 -24.24
CA HIS A 16 39.39 -43.20 -23.12
C HIS A 16 39.08 -42.52 -21.77
N GLY A 17 38.55 -43.29 -20.80
CA GLY A 17 38.62 -42.93 -19.38
C GLY A 17 40.04 -43.16 -18.84
N PRO A 18 40.40 -42.54 -17.70
CA PRO A 18 40.45 -43.37 -16.49
C PRO A 18 40.03 -42.67 -15.20
N SER A 19 39.60 -43.55 -14.28
CA SER A 19 39.89 -43.62 -12.84
C SER A 19 39.65 -42.45 -11.91
N ALA A 20 38.88 -42.78 -10.87
CA ALA A 20 38.84 -42.13 -9.58
C ALA A 20 40.23 -41.77 -9.05
N THR A 21 40.35 -40.55 -8.52
CA THR A 21 41.32 -40.20 -7.48
C THR A 21 40.64 -39.23 -6.52
N GLN A 22 40.64 -39.68 -5.27
CA GLN A 22 40.23 -39.00 -4.07
C GLN A 22 41.14 -37.79 -3.82
N GLN A 23 40.57 -36.58 -3.72
CA GLN A 23 41.21 -35.48 -2.99
C GLN A 23 40.15 -34.77 -2.14
N ALA A 24 40.23 -35.05 -0.85
CA ALA A 24 39.70 -34.19 0.19
C ALA A 24 40.60 -32.94 0.25
N SER A 25 40.00 -31.77 0.05
CA SER A 25 40.65 -30.48 0.32
C SER A 25 39.62 -29.48 0.84
N SER A 26 39.69 -29.28 2.16
CA SER A 26 39.46 -28.02 2.86
C SER A 26 38.08 -27.36 2.69
N PHE A 27 37.25 -27.49 3.72
CA PHE A 27 36.24 -26.48 4.07
C PHE A 27 36.96 -25.14 4.24
N LEU A 28 36.81 -24.24 3.27
CA LEU A 28 37.03 -22.82 3.49
C LEU A 28 35.80 -22.27 4.19
N GLU A 29 36.00 -21.92 5.46
CA GLU A 29 35.11 -21.11 6.28
C GLU A 29 34.76 -19.84 5.49
N ALA A 30 33.53 -19.77 4.97
CA ALA A 30 33.05 -18.59 4.29
C ALA A 30 32.85 -17.49 5.33
N SER A 31 33.83 -16.59 5.43
CA SER A 31 33.68 -15.33 6.16
C SER A 31 32.40 -14.62 5.71
N LEU A 32 31.49 -14.40 6.65
CA LEU A 32 30.26 -13.63 6.43
C LEU A 32 30.60 -12.26 5.84
N PRO A 33 29.88 -11.78 4.81
CA PRO A 33 30.12 -10.46 4.25
C PRO A 33 29.85 -9.38 5.30
N THR A 34 30.76 -8.41 5.36
CA THR A 34 30.63 -7.18 6.15
C THR A 34 29.29 -6.49 5.82
N PRO A 35 28.46 -6.11 6.81
CA PRO A 35 27.18 -5.48 6.54
C PRO A 35 27.36 -4.15 5.79
N LEU A 36 26.50 -3.92 4.80
CA LEU A 36 26.45 -2.70 4.01
C LEU A 36 26.13 -1.48 4.90
N PRO A 37 26.67 -0.28 4.57
CA PRO A 37 26.70 0.89 5.44
C PRO A 37 25.35 1.52 5.83
N TRP A 38 24.22 0.94 5.40
CA TRP A 38 22.88 1.37 5.83
C TRP A 38 22.37 0.65 7.09
N SER A 39 23.11 -0.34 7.63
CA SER A 39 22.88 -0.86 8.98
C SER A 39 23.36 0.13 10.05
N ARG A 40 22.68 1.27 10.17
CA ARG A 40 22.69 2.05 11.41
C ARG A 40 21.44 1.67 12.18
N HIS A 41 21.64 1.01 13.31
CA HIS A 41 20.66 0.86 14.37
C HIS A 41 20.01 2.23 14.65
N VAL A 42 18.78 2.42 14.18
CA VAL A 42 17.87 3.36 14.82
C VAL A 42 17.43 2.63 16.07
N SER A 43 18.03 3.01 17.19
CA SER A 43 17.69 2.47 18.51
C SER A 43 16.19 2.58 18.75
N ASP A 44 15.59 1.44 19.07
CA ASP A 44 14.27 1.31 19.66
C ASP A 44 14.10 2.30 20.82
N ARG A 45 13.44 3.41 20.54
CA ARG A 45 12.66 4.18 21.51
C ARG A 45 11.45 4.80 20.82
N VAL A 46 10.60 3.95 20.27
CA VAL A 46 9.18 4.26 20.25
C VAL A 46 8.74 4.17 21.72
N LEU A 47 8.64 5.33 22.38
CA LEU A 47 7.92 5.40 23.64
C LEU A 47 6.46 5.12 23.32
N TYR A 48 6.08 3.86 23.52
CA TYR A 48 4.71 3.39 23.60
C TYR A 48 3.94 4.32 24.54
N HIS A 49 3.09 5.18 23.96
CA HIS A 49 2.07 5.88 24.72
C HIS A 49 0.93 4.88 24.95
N PRO A 50 0.61 4.52 26.21
CA PRO A 50 -0.51 3.64 26.48
C PRO A 50 -1.81 4.41 26.23
N SER A 51 -2.78 3.71 25.62
CA SER A 51 -4.22 4.04 25.54
C SER A 51 -4.76 4.69 24.25
N VAL A 52 -4.35 4.20 23.08
CA VAL A 52 -5.31 4.04 21.97
C VAL A 52 -5.20 2.60 21.52
N THR A 53 -6.15 1.75 21.90
CA THR A 53 -6.28 0.43 21.26
C THR A 53 -6.52 0.69 19.78
N ALA A 54 -5.65 0.17 18.91
CA ALA A 54 -5.86 0.29 17.48
C ALA A 54 -7.27 -0.21 17.13
N PRO A 55 -7.98 0.45 16.20
CA PRO A 55 -9.31 0.02 15.79
C PRO A 55 -9.29 -1.46 15.39
N VAL A 56 -10.35 -2.19 15.71
CA VAL A 56 -10.50 -3.59 15.29
C VAL A 56 -10.51 -3.63 13.76
N ARG A 57 -9.73 -4.55 13.19
CA ARG A 57 -9.67 -4.75 11.75
C ARG A 57 -11.01 -5.28 11.22
N HIS A 58 -11.45 -4.73 10.10
CA HIS A 58 -12.64 -5.19 9.39
C HIS A 58 -12.39 -6.47 8.60
N LEU A 59 -11.16 -6.68 8.10
CA LEU A 59 -10.76 -7.87 7.36
C LEU A 59 -9.51 -8.51 8.00
N PRO A 60 -9.62 -9.07 9.22
CA PRO A 60 -8.47 -9.54 9.99
C PRO A 60 -7.70 -10.67 9.30
N ASP A 61 -8.36 -11.48 8.46
CA ASP A 61 -7.76 -12.62 7.76
C ASP A 61 -6.97 -12.21 6.50
N VAL A 62 -7.15 -10.98 6.01
CA VAL A 62 -6.37 -10.46 4.88
C VAL A 62 -5.03 -9.92 5.42
N PRO A 63 -3.87 -10.43 4.99
CA PRO A 63 -2.59 -9.92 5.46
C PRO A 63 -2.32 -8.51 4.92
N PHE A 64 -1.62 -7.68 5.69
CA PHE A 64 -1.07 -6.44 5.16
C PHE A 64 0.12 -6.70 4.23
N PRO A 65 0.40 -5.77 3.29
CA PRO A 65 1.60 -5.82 2.48
C PRO A 65 2.88 -5.86 3.33
N ALA A 66 3.97 -6.38 2.76
CA ALA A 66 5.21 -6.61 3.49
C ALA A 66 5.84 -5.33 4.10
N TYR A 67 5.52 -4.16 3.54
CA TYR A 67 5.92 -2.86 4.06
C TYR A 67 4.92 -1.78 3.62
N ALA A 68 4.80 -0.71 4.42
CA ALA A 68 4.08 0.50 4.03
C ALA A 68 4.96 1.35 3.11
N TYR A 69 4.52 1.60 1.89
CA TYR A 69 5.32 2.34 0.93
C TYR A 69 5.36 3.85 1.24
N VAL A 70 6.57 4.40 1.25
CA VAL A 70 6.83 5.84 1.25
C VAL A 70 7.69 6.15 0.03
N PRO A 71 7.27 7.05 -0.87
CA PRO A 71 8.04 7.38 -2.07
C PRO A 71 9.48 7.79 -1.75
N GLY A 72 10.43 7.11 -2.40
CA GLY A 72 11.87 7.34 -2.23
C GLY A 72 12.52 6.59 -1.06
N ALA A 73 11.75 5.88 -0.22
CA ALA A 73 12.29 5.15 0.95
C ALA A 73 12.33 3.62 0.77
N ALA A 74 11.56 3.06 -0.17
CA ALA A 74 11.46 1.63 -0.42
C ALA A 74 11.24 1.34 -1.92
N PRO A 75 11.44 0.09 -2.38
CA PRO A 75 11.07 -0.32 -3.74
C PRO A 75 9.62 0.05 -4.05
N HIS A 76 9.35 0.50 -5.28
CA HIS A 76 8.00 0.87 -5.66
C HIS A 76 7.10 -0.39 -5.73
N PRO A 77 5.92 -0.41 -5.06
CA PRO A 77 5.09 -1.60 -4.93
C PRO A 77 4.80 -2.35 -6.23
N THR A 78 4.43 -1.63 -7.29
CA THR A 78 4.04 -2.21 -8.59
C THR A 78 5.07 -2.06 -9.72
N ARG A 79 6.11 -1.23 -9.54
CA ARG A 79 7.03 -0.83 -10.63
C ARG A 79 8.45 -1.34 -10.45
N ASP A 80 8.80 -1.76 -9.24
CA ASP A 80 10.10 -2.32 -8.93
C ASP A 80 9.99 -3.85 -8.78
N PRO A 81 10.91 -4.66 -9.34
CA PRO A 81 10.91 -6.11 -9.15
C PRO A 81 10.95 -6.60 -7.69
N LYS A 82 11.36 -5.75 -6.75
CA LYS A 82 11.34 -6.02 -5.30
C LYS A 82 10.09 -5.44 -4.60
N GLY A 83 9.17 -4.86 -5.37
CA GLY A 83 7.92 -4.30 -4.90
C GLY A 83 6.97 -5.38 -4.38
N HIS A 84 6.24 -5.07 -3.31
CA HIS A 84 5.32 -6.02 -2.65
C HIS A 84 4.07 -6.38 -3.48
N SER A 85 3.86 -5.71 -4.62
CA SER A 85 2.77 -5.96 -5.57
C SER A 85 3.28 -6.02 -7.02
N TYR A 86 4.56 -6.35 -7.23
CA TYR A 86 5.15 -6.41 -8.56
C TYR A 86 4.57 -7.60 -9.34
N GLN A 87 4.08 -7.34 -10.56
CA GLN A 87 3.41 -8.35 -11.41
C GLN A 87 2.16 -8.98 -10.78
N THR A 88 1.61 -8.38 -9.73
CA THR A 88 0.27 -8.74 -9.26
C THR A 88 -0.72 -8.13 -10.25
N GLU A 89 -1.45 -8.99 -10.95
CA GLU A 89 -2.59 -8.53 -11.76
C GLU A 89 -3.62 -7.86 -10.84
N PRO A 90 -4.28 -6.78 -11.29
CA PRO A 90 -5.43 -6.26 -10.56
C PRO A 90 -6.40 -7.42 -10.28
N GLU A 91 -6.88 -7.54 -9.05
CA GLU A 91 -8.07 -8.37 -8.80
C GLU A 91 -9.19 -7.91 -9.75
N ASP A 92 -10.07 -8.84 -10.11
CA ASP A 92 -11.18 -8.61 -11.04
C ASP A 92 -11.88 -7.26 -10.80
N ALA A 93 -12.44 -6.70 -11.88
CA ALA A 93 -13.07 -5.38 -11.87
C ALA A 93 -13.88 -5.15 -10.57
N VAL A 94 -13.45 -4.18 -9.77
CA VAL A 94 -14.07 -3.87 -8.47
C VAL A 94 -15.58 -3.74 -8.66
N GLU A 95 -16.32 -4.65 -8.02
CA GLU A 95 -17.77 -4.58 -8.02
C GLU A 95 -18.23 -3.26 -7.40
N VAL A 96 -19.37 -2.76 -7.89
CA VAL A 96 -19.99 -1.57 -7.33
C VAL A 96 -20.21 -1.80 -5.84
N CYS A 97 -19.86 -0.80 -5.02
CA CYS A 97 -19.99 -0.80 -3.57
C CYS A 97 -21.19 0.08 -3.22
N PRO A 98 -22.41 -0.43 -3.03
CA PRO A 98 -23.54 0.43 -2.69
C PRO A 98 -23.30 1.13 -1.34
N PRO A 99 -23.55 2.45 -1.21
CA PRO A 99 -23.29 3.16 0.04
C PRO A 99 -23.99 2.60 1.27
N ASP A 100 -25.16 1.99 1.10
CA ASP A 100 -25.95 1.33 2.14
C ASP A 100 -25.47 -0.10 2.48
N LYS A 101 -24.56 -0.66 1.67
CA LYS A 101 -23.97 -2.00 1.85
C LYS A 101 -22.46 -1.96 2.04
N TRP A 102 -21.94 -0.82 2.50
CA TRP A 102 -20.51 -0.58 2.73
C TRP A 102 -19.84 -1.67 3.57
N GLY A 103 -20.55 -2.25 4.56
CA GLY A 103 -20.04 -3.30 5.44
C GLY A 103 -19.74 -4.64 4.75
N SER A 104 -20.13 -4.79 3.48
CA SER A 104 -19.80 -5.95 2.65
C SER A 104 -18.76 -5.65 1.56
N CYS A 105 -18.28 -4.40 1.50
CA CYS A 105 -17.42 -3.91 0.44
C CYS A 105 -15.95 -4.10 0.81
N ALA A 106 -15.37 -5.24 0.43
CA ALA A 106 -14.02 -5.62 0.84
C ALA A 106 -12.93 -4.58 0.50
N PRO A 107 -12.89 -3.96 -0.71
CA PRO A 107 -11.88 -2.94 -1.00
C PRO A 107 -12.01 -1.69 -0.12
N TYR A 108 -13.25 -1.28 0.19
CA TYR A 108 -13.50 -0.16 1.09
C TYR A 108 -12.98 -0.45 2.51
N LEU A 109 -13.37 -1.59 3.07
CA LEU A 109 -12.97 -2.03 4.40
C LEU A 109 -11.46 -2.28 4.52
N PHE A 110 -10.84 -2.87 3.50
CA PHE A 110 -9.41 -3.09 3.49
C PHE A 110 -8.63 -1.77 3.46
N GLY A 111 -9.09 -0.78 2.68
CA GLY A 111 -8.51 0.56 2.71
C GLY A 111 -8.59 1.21 4.09
N VAL A 112 -9.68 0.98 4.84
CA VAL A 112 -9.80 1.47 6.24
C VAL A 112 -8.79 0.78 7.15
N ASP A 113 -8.66 -0.55 7.06
CA ASP A 113 -7.66 -1.31 7.81
C ASP A 113 -6.23 -0.81 7.52
N LEU A 114 -5.90 -0.63 6.24
CA LEU A 114 -4.61 -0.12 5.77
C LEU A 114 -4.35 1.29 6.29
N TYR A 115 -5.34 2.19 6.18
CA TYR A 115 -5.24 3.56 6.68
C TYR A 115 -4.98 3.59 8.19
N ASN A 116 -5.75 2.83 8.97
CA ASN A 116 -5.62 2.77 10.42
C ASN A 116 -4.30 2.11 10.85
N ALA A 117 -3.76 1.18 10.07
CA ALA A 117 -2.45 0.57 10.30
C ALA A 117 -1.26 1.40 9.76
N GLY A 118 -1.51 2.48 9.01
CA GLY A 118 -0.48 3.39 8.52
C GLY A 118 0.11 2.98 7.17
N TYR A 119 -0.54 2.09 6.42
CA TYR A 119 -0.23 1.76 5.03
C TYR A 119 -0.92 2.77 4.11
N LEU A 120 -0.50 4.04 4.21
CA LEU A 120 -1.23 5.17 3.64
C LEU A 120 -1.23 5.17 2.11
N TRP A 121 -0.12 4.77 1.49
CA TRP A 121 -0.10 4.65 0.02
C TRP A 121 -1.00 3.50 -0.44
N GLU A 122 -0.94 2.37 0.24
CA GLU A 122 -1.75 1.20 -0.09
C GLU A 122 -3.25 1.46 0.13
N ALA A 123 -3.62 2.18 1.19
CA ALA A 123 -5.01 2.60 1.44
C ALA A 123 -5.53 3.53 0.33
N HIS A 124 -4.69 4.46 -0.15
CA HIS A 124 -5.01 5.30 -1.30
C HIS A 124 -5.30 4.45 -2.54
N GLU A 125 -4.42 3.49 -2.87
CA GLU A 125 -4.62 2.64 -4.05
C GLU A 125 -5.86 1.75 -3.91
N ALA A 126 -6.13 1.20 -2.72
CA ALA A 126 -7.30 0.36 -2.47
C ALA A 126 -8.62 1.10 -2.76
N TRP A 127 -8.66 2.41 -2.54
CA TRP A 127 -9.84 3.23 -2.82
C TRP A 127 -9.86 3.85 -4.22
N GLU A 128 -8.76 3.91 -4.97
CA GLU A 128 -8.71 4.54 -6.30
C GLU A 128 -9.62 3.83 -7.31
N SER A 129 -9.55 2.49 -7.36
CA SER A 129 -10.47 1.70 -8.21
C SER A 129 -11.93 1.88 -7.80
N LEU A 130 -12.19 2.00 -6.49
CA LEU A 130 -13.54 2.25 -5.98
C LEU A 130 -14.05 3.63 -6.40
N TRP A 131 -13.22 4.67 -6.28
CA TRP A 131 -13.55 6.01 -6.76
C TRP A 131 -13.87 6.03 -8.26
N HIS A 132 -13.11 5.28 -9.07
CA HIS A 132 -13.36 5.18 -10.50
C HIS A 132 -14.74 4.62 -10.83
N VAL A 133 -15.16 3.55 -10.18
CA VAL A 133 -16.47 2.94 -10.42
C VAL A 133 -17.60 3.77 -9.81
N SER A 134 -17.36 4.52 -8.74
CA SER A 134 -18.36 5.40 -8.10
C SER A 134 -18.67 6.68 -8.86
N LYS A 135 -18.00 7.01 -9.97
CA LYS A 135 -18.20 8.30 -10.70
C LYS A 135 -19.63 8.54 -11.20
N HIS A 136 -20.46 7.51 -11.29
CA HIS A 136 -21.88 7.65 -11.64
C HIS A 136 -22.75 8.11 -10.45
N ASP A 137 -22.28 7.95 -9.22
CA ASP A 137 -22.87 8.46 -7.98
C ASP A 137 -21.97 9.59 -7.43
N LEU A 138 -22.38 10.84 -7.68
CA LEU A 138 -21.56 12.00 -7.35
C LEU A 138 -21.26 12.12 -5.84
N PRO A 139 -22.23 11.99 -4.92
CA PRO A 139 -21.94 11.92 -3.48
C PRO A 139 -20.91 10.84 -3.13
N GLN A 140 -21.06 9.64 -3.65
CA GLN A 140 -20.11 8.57 -3.35
C GLN A 140 -18.70 8.87 -3.87
N ALA A 141 -18.61 9.36 -5.11
CA ALA A 141 -17.34 9.75 -5.71
C ALA A 141 -16.64 10.87 -4.90
N GLN A 142 -17.40 11.85 -4.39
CA GLN A 142 -16.87 12.92 -3.53
C GLN A 142 -16.36 12.36 -2.20
N PHE A 143 -17.12 11.48 -1.57
CA PHE A 143 -16.74 10.84 -0.32
C PHE A 143 -15.43 10.06 -0.44
N ILE A 144 -15.34 9.15 -1.42
CA ILE A 144 -14.15 8.30 -1.60
C ILE A 144 -12.95 9.15 -2.00
N GLN A 145 -13.13 10.13 -2.89
CA GLN A 145 -12.06 11.06 -3.25
C GLN A 145 -11.60 11.89 -2.04
N GLY A 146 -12.51 12.25 -1.14
CA GLY A 146 -12.20 12.89 0.13
C GLY A 146 -11.28 12.02 1.01
N LEU A 147 -11.62 10.75 1.19
CA LEU A 147 -10.80 9.77 1.93
C LEU A 147 -9.39 9.60 1.32
N ILE A 148 -9.32 9.45 -0.01
CA ILE A 148 -8.08 9.38 -0.79
C ILE A 148 -7.22 10.62 -0.51
N GLN A 149 -7.81 11.83 -0.58
CA GLN A 149 -7.08 13.08 -0.36
C GLN A 149 -6.60 13.24 1.08
N CYS A 150 -7.43 12.94 2.09
CA CYS A 150 -7.02 12.91 3.48
C CYS A 150 -5.87 11.93 3.71
N THR A 151 -5.92 10.75 3.10
CA THR A 151 -4.86 9.74 3.19
C THR A 151 -3.56 10.20 2.54
N ALA A 152 -3.66 10.79 1.36
CA ALA A 152 -2.51 11.39 0.69
C ALA A 152 -1.92 12.54 1.52
N ALA A 153 -2.74 13.37 2.16
CA ALA A 153 -2.28 14.42 3.08
C ALA A 153 -1.49 13.82 4.26
N THR A 154 -1.97 12.74 4.86
CA THR A 154 -1.24 12.03 5.90
C THR A 154 0.09 11.46 5.39
N LEU A 155 0.12 10.88 4.19
CA LEU A 155 1.36 10.37 3.58
C LEU A 155 2.38 11.50 3.37
N LYS A 156 1.91 12.70 3.00
CA LYS A 156 2.77 13.90 2.85
C LYS A 156 3.47 14.31 4.14
N VAL A 157 2.96 13.94 5.31
CA VAL A 157 3.67 14.13 6.60
C VAL A 157 4.96 13.32 6.61
N ARG A 158 4.92 12.05 6.21
CA ARG A 158 6.11 11.18 6.12
C ARG A 158 7.11 11.64 5.04
N MET A 159 6.61 12.38 4.06
CA MET A 159 7.43 12.96 2.98
C MET A 159 7.97 14.35 3.32
N GLU A 160 7.69 14.89 4.51
CA GLU A 160 8.07 16.24 4.95
C GLU A 160 7.58 17.35 3.99
N GLN A 161 6.36 17.19 3.47
CA GLN A 161 5.75 18.09 2.47
C GLN A 161 4.56 18.87 3.07
N PRO A 162 4.79 19.86 3.95
CA PRO A 162 3.72 20.54 4.72
C PRO A 162 2.69 21.23 3.83
N VAL A 163 3.11 21.85 2.72
CA VAL A 163 2.18 22.44 1.73
C VAL A 163 1.25 21.39 1.12
N GLY A 164 1.75 20.17 0.93
CA GLY A 164 0.96 19.03 0.46
C GLY A 164 -0.04 18.55 1.51
N VAL A 165 0.36 18.52 2.79
CA VAL A 165 -0.51 18.17 3.93
C VAL A 165 -1.70 19.13 4.00
N GLU A 166 -1.44 20.44 4.00
CA GLU A 166 -2.47 21.47 4.09
C GLU A 166 -3.41 21.41 2.88
N LYS A 167 -2.86 21.44 1.66
CA LYS A 167 -3.66 21.45 0.42
C LYS A 167 -4.59 20.24 0.33
N LEU A 168 -4.04 19.03 0.50
CA LEU A 168 -4.81 17.80 0.35
C LEU A 168 -5.78 17.59 1.51
N GLY A 169 -5.41 17.97 2.73
CA GLY A 169 -6.30 17.89 3.89
C GLY A 169 -7.50 18.81 3.78
N THR A 170 -7.30 20.06 3.33
CA THR A 170 -8.40 20.99 3.06
C THR A 170 -9.32 20.44 1.97
N GLN A 171 -8.76 20.07 0.81
CA GLN A 171 -9.56 19.52 -0.30
C GLN A 171 -10.33 18.25 0.10
N GLY A 172 -9.68 17.34 0.82
CA GLY A 172 -10.31 16.09 1.26
C GLY A 172 -11.49 16.34 2.18
N THR A 173 -11.32 17.20 3.19
CA THR A 173 -12.39 17.52 4.14
C THR A 173 -13.55 18.28 3.51
N GLU A 174 -13.30 19.20 2.57
CA GLU A 174 -14.35 19.92 1.84
C GLU A 174 -15.24 18.99 0.99
N ARG A 175 -14.66 17.95 0.38
CA ARG A 175 -15.42 16.95 -0.39
C ARG A 175 -16.31 16.09 0.51
N MET A 176 -15.79 15.68 1.66
CA MET A 176 -16.57 14.92 2.63
C MET A 176 -17.69 15.80 3.21
N GLU A 177 -17.44 17.08 3.48
CA GLU A 177 -18.46 18.04 3.91
C GLU A 177 -19.56 18.19 2.87
N THR A 178 -19.19 18.31 1.58
CA THR A 178 -20.15 18.34 0.46
C THR A 178 -21.01 17.08 0.43
N THR A 179 -20.41 15.90 0.68
CA THR A 179 -21.14 14.63 0.76
C THR A 179 -22.15 14.65 1.91
N ALA A 180 -21.72 15.07 3.11
CA ALA A 180 -22.57 15.10 4.29
C ALA A 180 -23.77 16.05 4.15
N LEU A 181 -23.56 17.19 3.47
CA LEU A 181 -24.62 18.14 3.15
C LEU A 181 -25.60 17.60 2.09
N ALA A 182 -25.11 16.80 1.15
CA ALA A 182 -25.92 16.27 0.06
C ALA A 182 -26.76 15.03 0.46
N VAL A 183 -26.26 14.21 1.38
CA VAL A 183 -26.86 12.92 1.72
C VAL A 183 -27.21 12.84 3.21
N ALA A 184 -26.21 12.68 4.07
CA ALA A 184 -26.37 12.53 5.51
C ALA A 184 -25.02 12.70 6.23
N PRO A 185 -25.02 13.13 7.51
CA PRO A 185 -23.78 13.26 8.30
C PRO A 185 -23.08 11.92 8.55
N HIS A 186 -23.82 10.80 8.54
CA HIS A 186 -23.28 9.45 8.52
C HIS A 186 -23.39 8.88 7.11
N TYR A 187 -22.27 8.44 6.53
CA TYR A 187 -22.23 7.90 5.17
C TYR A 187 -21.17 6.81 5.05
N MET A 188 -21.54 5.68 4.46
CA MET A 188 -20.69 4.48 4.36
C MET A 188 -20.07 4.06 5.69
N GLY A 189 -20.83 4.18 6.78
CA GLY A 189 -20.38 3.85 8.14
C GLY A 189 -19.55 4.94 8.83
N LEU A 190 -19.13 6.00 8.14
CA LEU A 190 -18.33 7.05 8.75
C LEU A 190 -19.18 8.22 9.25
N ASN A 191 -18.94 8.66 10.50
CA ASN A 191 -19.39 9.96 10.99
C ASN A 191 -18.55 11.07 10.37
N ILE A 192 -19.03 11.66 9.27
CA ILE A 192 -18.27 12.63 8.48
C ILE A 192 -17.93 13.90 9.30
N PRO A 193 -18.86 14.56 10.01
CA PRO A 193 -18.55 15.77 10.77
C PRO A 193 -17.47 15.55 11.84
N SER A 194 -17.52 14.42 12.55
CA SER A 194 -16.51 14.09 13.57
C SER A 194 -15.14 13.90 12.92
N PHE A 195 -15.06 13.08 11.87
CA PHE A 195 -13.80 12.82 11.17
C PHE A 195 -13.20 14.10 10.58
N ILE A 196 -14.01 14.93 9.91
CA ILE A 196 -13.57 16.23 9.38
C ILE A 196 -13.03 17.12 10.50
N GLY A 197 -13.74 17.21 11.62
CA GLY A 197 -13.34 18.04 12.75
C GLY A 197 -11.96 17.65 13.28
N ASP A 198 -11.70 16.36 13.45
CA ASP A 198 -10.42 15.87 13.92
C ASP A 198 -9.33 15.94 12.87
N PHE A 199 -9.65 15.72 11.59
CA PHE A 199 -8.68 15.84 10.50
C PHE A 199 -8.24 17.28 10.28
N ARG A 200 -9.16 18.25 10.38
CA ARG A 200 -8.83 19.69 10.33
C ARG A 200 -7.94 20.09 11.50
N LYS A 201 -8.19 19.59 12.72
CA LYS A 201 -7.29 19.80 13.87
C LYS A 201 -5.91 19.20 13.64
N PHE A 202 -5.85 17.98 13.09
CA PHE A 202 -4.59 17.31 12.74
C PHE A 202 -3.77 18.15 11.77
N VAL A 203 -4.38 18.64 10.68
CA VAL A 203 -3.70 19.49 9.68
C VAL A 203 -3.26 20.83 10.30
N ALA A 204 -4.15 21.51 11.03
CA ALA A 204 -3.85 22.79 11.68
C ALA A 204 -2.73 22.67 12.74
N GLY A 205 -2.57 21.49 13.34
CA GLY A 205 -1.50 21.17 14.28
C GLY A 205 -0.11 21.06 13.66
N SER A 206 0.05 21.21 12.35
CA SER A 206 1.34 21.09 11.63
C SER A 206 2.07 19.78 12.00
N PRO A 207 1.47 18.62 11.68
CA PRO A 207 1.89 17.35 12.24
C PRO A 207 3.29 16.98 11.75
N THR A 208 4.14 16.53 12.66
CA THR A 208 5.47 15.97 12.37
C THR A 208 5.47 14.44 12.32
N SER A 209 4.36 13.81 12.70
CA SER A 209 4.16 12.37 12.65
C SER A 209 2.81 12.04 12.02
N ALA A 210 2.81 11.06 11.12
CA ALA A 210 1.58 10.52 10.53
C ALA A 210 0.78 9.67 11.54
N GLU A 211 1.37 9.26 12.66
CA GLU A 211 0.72 8.41 13.66
C GLU A 211 -0.24 9.17 14.56
N THR A 212 -0.21 10.50 14.55
CA THR A 212 -1.19 11.33 15.26
C THR A 212 -2.43 11.65 14.41
N ARG A 213 -2.58 11.01 13.24
CA ARG A 213 -3.76 11.17 12.38
C ARG A 213 -5.03 10.69 13.09
N PRO A 214 -6.20 11.25 12.76
CA PRO A 214 -7.47 10.67 13.21
C PRO A 214 -7.64 9.26 12.63
N MET A 215 -8.04 8.30 13.45
CA MET A 215 -8.42 6.97 12.95
C MET A 215 -9.79 7.03 12.27
N ILE A 216 -10.00 6.17 11.27
CA ILE A 216 -11.33 5.95 10.68
C ILE A 216 -12.04 4.90 11.52
N ILE A 217 -13.13 5.29 12.16
CA ILE A 217 -14.00 4.38 12.92
C ILE A 217 -15.31 4.28 12.16
N LEU A 218 -15.69 3.06 11.79
CA LEU A 218 -16.97 2.80 11.12
C LEU A 218 -18.01 2.33 12.15
N GLU A 219 -19.22 2.84 12.01
CA GLU A 219 -20.40 2.60 12.85
C GLU A 219 -21.54 2.04 11.98
N ASP A 220 -22.33 1.12 12.53
CA ASP A 220 -23.53 0.56 11.89
C ASP A 220 -24.72 1.54 11.89
#